data_AF-A0A1G0XDG3-F1
#
_entry.id   AF-A0A1G0XDG3-F1
#
_cell.length_a   1.000
_cell.length_b   1.000
_cell.length_c   1.000
_cell.angle_alpha   90.00
_cell.angle_beta   90.00
_cell.angle_gamma   90.00
#
_symmetry.space_group_name_H-M   'P 1'
#
loop_
_entity.id
_entity.type
_entity.pdbx_description
1 polymer ?
#
loop_
_entity_poly.entity_id
_entity_poly.type
_entity_poly.pdbx_seq_one_letter_code
_entity_poly.pdbx_strand_id
1 'polypeptide(L)'
;MHKEKKKALDAEINDMLLDDIDKFEHFAANNWKGIIIGFFVMFAAVVVVAVGYQVNNSMKAKALNAISAADTKESLEKIVKDYASYPAVNSARIKLALIYINAKNYDKAADLYKIMQSASGIPDEMRWRAALNVSYVMELKGEKEKAAASFVETGAQSLLSEAFKSEANYSAGRIYAELKNNSKASEFLKKAAVSSVAQGAAGFWGNQAKMLLERITLEPTKN
;
A
#
# COMPACT_ATOMS: atom_id res chain seq x y z
N MET A 1 -39.80 65.99 -10.30
CA MET A 1 -39.25 65.37 -9.06
C MET A 1 -38.41 64.11 -9.30
N HIS A 2 -38.81 63.18 -10.18
CA HIS A 2 -38.05 61.92 -10.39
C HIS A 2 -36.67 62.08 -11.03
N LYS A 3 -36.49 63.04 -11.96
CA LYS A 3 -35.22 63.25 -12.67
C LYS A 3 -34.12 63.84 -11.77
N GLU A 4 -34.50 64.69 -10.82
CA GLU A 4 -33.56 65.31 -9.88
C GLU A 4 -33.12 64.35 -8.77
N LYS A 5 -34.05 63.52 -8.25
CA LYS A 5 -33.71 62.45 -7.29
C LYS A 5 -32.78 61.40 -7.88
N LYS A 6 -32.98 61.03 -9.16
CA LYS A 6 -32.07 60.11 -9.86
C LYS A 6 -30.68 60.72 -10.02
N LYS A 7 -30.60 62.00 -10.42
CA LYS A 7 -29.33 62.70 -10.59
C LYS A 7 -28.57 62.88 -9.27
N ALA A 8 -29.27 63.08 -8.16
CA ALA A 8 -28.68 63.16 -6.83
C ALA A 8 -28.14 61.79 -6.36
N LEU A 9 -28.91 60.71 -6.58
CA LEU A 9 -28.48 59.34 -6.26
C LEU A 9 -27.28 58.90 -7.13
N ASP A 10 -27.31 59.21 -8.42
CA ASP A 10 -26.19 58.92 -9.34
C ASP A 10 -24.93 59.70 -8.92
N ALA A 11 -25.07 60.93 -8.41
CA ALA A 11 -23.95 61.72 -7.89
C ALA A 11 -23.39 61.15 -6.57
N GLU A 12 -24.25 60.72 -5.66
CA GLU A 12 -23.85 60.11 -4.37
C GLU A 12 -23.15 58.76 -4.57
N ILE A 13 -23.65 57.93 -5.50
CA ILE A 13 -22.98 56.68 -5.89
C ILE A 13 -21.61 56.97 -6.52
N ASN A 14 -21.53 57.98 -7.38
CA ASN A 14 -20.26 58.34 -8.00
C ASN A 14 -19.26 58.86 -6.95
N ASP A 15 -19.70 59.68 -6.00
CA ASP A 15 -18.85 60.22 -4.93
C ASP A 15 -18.34 59.12 -3.99
N MET A 16 -19.20 58.16 -3.61
CA MET A 16 -18.77 56.99 -2.84
C MET A 16 -17.79 56.10 -3.61
N LEU A 17 -18.02 55.87 -4.90
CA LEU A 17 -17.11 55.09 -5.73
C LEU A 17 -15.76 55.79 -5.90
N LEU A 18 -15.75 57.11 -6.05
CA LEU A 18 -14.53 57.89 -6.17
C LEU A 18 -13.75 57.91 -4.85
N ASP A 19 -14.41 58.05 -3.69
CA ASP A 19 -13.76 58.00 -2.37
C ASP A 19 -13.15 56.61 -2.07
N ASP A 20 -13.83 55.53 -2.47
CA ASP A 20 -13.28 54.17 -2.35
C ASP A 20 -12.14 53.90 -3.33
N ILE A 21 -12.17 54.49 -4.53
CA ILE A 21 -11.05 54.48 -5.48
C ILE A 21 -9.87 55.26 -4.91
N ASP A 22 -10.08 56.45 -4.36
CA ASP A 22 -9.01 57.28 -3.80
C ASP A 22 -8.34 56.62 -2.59
N LYS A 23 -9.12 55.96 -1.71
CA LYS A 23 -8.59 55.15 -0.60
C LYS A 23 -7.80 53.95 -1.10
N PHE A 24 -8.29 53.29 -2.15
CA PHE A 24 -7.56 52.18 -2.78
C PHE A 24 -6.29 52.65 -3.48
N GLU A 25 -6.31 53.79 -4.17
CA GLU A 25 -5.15 54.41 -4.81
C GLU A 25 -4.10 54.78 -3.76
N HIS A 26 -4.49 55.39 -2.64
CA HIS A 26 -3.58 55.67 -1.53
C HIS A 26 -3.01 54.40 -0.91
N PHE A 27 -3.84 53.37 -0.69
CA PHE A 27 -3.40 52.09 -0.16
C PHE A 27 -2.44 51.37 -1.10
N ALA A 28 -2.77 51.30 -2.39
CA ALA A 28 -1.96 50.68 -3.43
C ALA A 28 -0.66 51.45 -3.62
N ALA A 29 -0.69 52.78 -3.72
CA ALA A 29 0.51 53.62 -3.83
C ALA A 29 1.45 53.49 -2.63
N ASN A 30 0.93 53.24 -1.43
CA ASN A 30 1.76 53.08 -0.23
C ASN A 30 2.24 51.62 -0.03
N ASN A 31 1.49 50.63 -0.49
CA ASN A 31 1.76 49.19 -0.26
C ASN A 31 2.12 48.40 -1.52
N TRP A 32 2.27 49.04 -2.69
CA TRP A 32 2.45 48.36 -3.99
C TRP A 32 3.59 47.33 -3.98
N LYS A 33 4.71 47.63 -3.30
CA LYS A 33 5.84 46.70 -3.17
C LYS A 33 5.44 45.41 -2.42
N GLY A 34 4.67 45.53 -1.34
CA GLY A 34 4.18 44.39 -0.56
C GLY A 34 3.16 43.56 -1.33
N ILE A 35 2.28 44.22 -2.09
CA ILE A 35 1.29 43.56 -2.96
C ILE A 35 2.01 42.74 -4.05
N ILE A 36 2.99 43.34 -4.74
CA ILE A 36 3.79 42.65 -5.77
C ILE A 36 4.54 41.46 -5.17
N ILE A 37 5.21 41.63 -4.03
CA ILE A 37 5.92 40.53 -3.35
C ILE A 37 4.95 39.40 -2.97
N GLY A 38 3.77 39.73 -2.44
CA GLY A 38 2.74 38.74 -2.10
C GLY A 38 2.26 37.94 -3.31
N PHE A 39 2.03 38.60 -4.45
CA PHE A 39 1.68 37.93 -5.71
C PHE A 39 2.80 37.02 -6.23
N PHE A 40 4.06 37.48 -6.19
CA PHE A 40 5.20 36.65 -6.61
C PHE A 40 5.38 35.41 -5.74
N VAL A 41 5.20 35.52 -4.42
CA VAL A 41 5.28 34.38 -3.49
C VAL A 41 4.15 33.38 -3.75
N MET A 42 2.91 33.86 -3.91
CA MET A 42 1.77 33.00 -4.21
C MET A 42 1.93 32.30 -5.58
N PHE A 43 2.36 33.04 -6.60
CA PHE A 43 2.61 32.49 -7.92
C PHE A 43 3.72 31.44 -7.90
N ALA A 44 4.84 31.71 -7.23
CA ALA A 44 5.92 30.74 -7.05
C ALA A 44 5.44 29.47 -6.33
N ALA A 45 4.60 29.59 -5.30
CA ALA A 45 4.02 28.44 -4.61
C ALA A 45 3.12 27.60 -5.53
N VAL A 46 2.26 28.24 -6.34
CA VAL A 46 1.42 27.55 -7.32
C VAL A 46 2.27 26.87 -8.39
N VAL A 47 3.33 27.51 -8.88
CA VAL A 47 4.26 26.91 -9.85
C VAL A 47 4.99 25.71 -9.24
N VAL A 48 5.46 25.80 -7.99
CA VAL A 48 6.10 24.67 -7.29
C VAL A 48 5.13 23.50 -7.12
N VAL A 49 3.87 23.78 -6.76
CA VAL A 49 2.82 22.75 -6.64
C VAL A 49 2.48 22.14 -8.01
N ALA A 50 2.34 22.95 -9.05
CA ALA A 50 2.03 22.50 -10.41
C ALA A 50 3.18 21.69 -11.02
N VAL A 51 4.41 22.16 -10.90
CA VAL A 51 5.62 21.43 -11.31
C VAL A 51 5.76 20.15 -10.50
N GLY A 52 5.53 20.20 -9.17
CA GLY A 52 5.50 19.02 -8.32
C GLY A 52 4.46 17.99 -8.78
N TYR A 53 3.26 18.44 -9.13
CA TYR A 53 2.19 17.60 -9.65
C TYR A 53 2.54 16.99 -11.02
N GLN A 54 3.10 17.78 -11.94
CA GLN A 54 3.47 17.34 -13.28
C GLN A 54 4.68 16.39 -13.26
N VAL A 55 5.70 16.67 -12.44
CA VAL A 55 6.83 15.77 -12.20
C VAL A 55 6.33 14.46 -11.58
N ASN A 56 5.48 14.52 -10.56
CA ASN A 56 4.90 13.34 -9.92
C ASN A 56 4.09 12.47 -10.92
N ASN A 57 3.25 13.09 -11.76
CA ASN A 57 2.48 12.34 -12.77
C ASN A 57 3.36 11.77 -13.89
N SER A 58 4.37 12.53 -14.35
CA SER A 58 5.31 12.03 -15.35
C SER A 58 6.19 10.90 -14.81
N MET A 59 6.55 10.93 -13.51
CA MET A 59 7.28 9.86 -12.83
C MET A 59 6.41 8.62 -12.62
N LYS A 60 5.12 8.77 -12.30
CA LYS A 60 4.17 7.65 -12.27
C LYS A 60 4.06 6.96 -13.63
N ALA A 61 3.92 7.72 -14.71
CA ALA A 61 3.85 7.18 -16.07
C ALA A 61 5.17 6.51 -16.49
N LYS A 62 6.32 7.13 -16.18
CA LYS A 62 7.65 6.53 -16.41
C LYS A 62 7.87 5.26 -15.61
N ALA A 63 7.44 5.23 -14.34
CA ALA A 63 7.51 4.04 -13.49
C ALA A 63 6.69 2.90 -14.10
N LEU A 64 5.44 3.14 -14.49
CA LEU A 64 4.59 2.12 -15.10
C LEU A 64 5.18 1.56 -16.40
N ASN A 65 5.68 2.43 -17.30
CA ASN A 65 6.32 1.98 -18.53
C ASN A 65 7.60 1.19 -18.27
N ALA A 66 8.42 1.62 -17.32
CA ALA A 66 9.65 0.91 -16.94
C ALA A 66 9.34 -0.46 -16.31
N ILE A 67 8.31 -0.57 -15.46
CA ILE A 67 7.90 -1.83 -14.81
C ILE A 67 7.40 -2.86 -15.83
N SER A 68 6.67 -2.41 -16.85
CA SER A 68 6.13 -3.28 -17.90
C SER A 68 7.22 -3.82 -18.83
N ALA A 69 8.30 -3.08 -19.04
CA ALA A 69 9.42 -3.48 -19.91
C ALA A 69 10.57 -4.18 -19.17
N ALA A 70 10.58 -4.14 -17.84
CA ALA A 70 11.65 -4.70 -17.01
C ALA A 70 11.40 -6.16 -16.65
N ASP A 71 12.20 -7.05 -17.24
CA ASP A 71 12.22 -8.48 -16.92
C ASP A 71 13.60 -8.96 -16.42
N THR A 72 14.59 -8.07 -16.37
CA THR A 72 15.92 -8.39 -15.82
C THR A 72 16.03 -7.96 -14.36
N LYS A 73 16.87 -8.66 -13.61
CA LYS A 73 17.15 -8.34 -12.21
C LYS A 73 17.65 -6.90 -12.05
N GLU A 74 18.60 -6.48 -12.90
CA GLU A 74 19.26 -5.17 -12.82
C GLU A 74 18.29 -4.03 -13.11
N SER A 75 17.38 -4.21 -14.09
CA SER A 75 16.37 -3.21 -14.42
C SER A 75 15.35 -3.06 -13.28
N LEU A 76 14.93 -4.17 -12.67
CA LEU A 76 14.01 -4.16 -11.53
C LEU A 76 14.65 -3.58 -10.26
N GLU A 77 15.92 -3.89 -9.97
CA GLU A 77 16.65 -3.29 -8.85
C GLU A 77 16.73 -1.76 -9.01
N LYS A 78 17.04 -1.29 -10.23
CA LYS A 78 17.07 0.15 -10.53
C LYS A 78 15.69 0.79 -10.35
N ILE A 79 14.62 0.15 -10.80
CA ILE A 79 13.24 0.65 -10.64
C ILE A 79 12.86 0.75 -9.17
N VAL A 80 13.13 -0.30 -8.37
CA VAL A 80 12.80 -0.31 -6.94
C VAL A 80 13.57 0.78 -6.18
N LYS A 81 14.81 1.07 -6.60
CA LYS A 81 15.61 2.16 -6.04
C LYS A 81 15.09 3.54 -6.44
N ASP A 82 14.92 3.78 -7.75
CA ASP A 82 14.59 5.11 -8.29
C ASP A 82 13.14 5.53 -7.97
N TYR A 83 12.23 4.56 -7.79
CA TYR A 83 10.80 4.81 -7.56
C TYR A 83 10.29 4.24 -6.23
N ALA A 84 11.16 4.15 -5.21
CA ALA A 84 10.85 3.51 -3.93
C ALA A 84 9.57 4.03 -3.24
N SER A 85 9.24 5.31 -3.40
CA SER A 85 8.08 5.98 -2.79
C SER A 85 6.76 5.79 -3.55
N TYR A 86 6.78 5.21 -4.75
CA TYR A 86 5.59 5.09 -5.61
C TYR A 86 4.88 3.75 -5.41
N PRO A 87 3.55 3.72 -5.16
CA PRO A 87 2.80 2.47 -4.98
C PRO A 87 2.92 1.49 -6.16
N ALA A 88 3.08 1.99 -7.39
CA ALA A 88 3.26 1.16 -8.58
C ALA A 88 4.53 0.27 -8.50
N VAL A 89 5.55 0.69 -7.75
CA VAL A 89 6.81 -0.03 -7.64
C VAL A 89 6.65 -1.39 -6.93
N ASN A 90 5.54 -1.62 -6.23
CA ASN A 90 5.26 -2.89 -5.57
C ASN A 90 5.17 -4.06 -6.56
N SER A 91 4.68 -3.84 -7.78
CA SER A 91 4.69 -4.88 -8.82
C SER A 91 6.13 -5.26 -9.21
N ALA A 92 7.04 -4.29 -9.29
CA ALA A 92 8.46 -4.57 -9.50
C ALA A 92 9.10 -5.26 -8.30
N ARG A 93 8.73 -4.89 -7.06
CA ARG A 93 9.19 -5.59 -5.84
C ARG A 93 8.79 -7.07 -5.86
N ILE A 94 7.56 -7.40 -6.25
CA ILE A 94 7.10 -8.79 -6.37
C ILE A 94 7.92 -9.55 -7.42
N LYS A 95 8.08 -9.00 -8.64
CA LYS A 95 8.88 -9.62 -9.70
C LYS A 95 10.33 -9.86 -9.24
N LEU A 96 10.95 -8.85 -8.63
CA LEU A 96 12.32 -8.93 -8.15
C LEU A 96 12.47 -9.95 -7.00
N ALA A 97 11.49 -10.02 -6.10
CA ALA A 97 11.47 -11.01 -5.04
C ALA A 97 11.42 -12.44 -5.60
N LEU A 98 10.62 -12.70 -6.65
CA LEU A 98 10.60 -13.99 -7.34
C LEU A 98 11.95 -14.34 -7.98
N ILE A 99 12.61 -13.37 -8.62
CA ILE A 99 13.97 -13.56 -9.15
C ILE A 99 14.94 -13.93 -8.03
N TYR A 100 14.87 -13.24 -6.89
CA TYR A 100 15.71 -13.56 -5.73
C TYR A 100 15.39 -14.94 -5.13
N ILE A 101 14.12 -15.34 -5.05
CA ILE A 101 13.71 -16.69 -4.62
C ILE A 101 14.31 -17.76 -5.53
N ASN A 102 14.22 -17.58 -6.85
CA ASN A 102 14.79 -18.52 -7.83
C ASN A 102 16.32 -18.60 -7.72
N ALA A 103 16.96 -17.48 -7.39
CA ALA A 103 18.40 -17.42 -7.09
C ALA A 103 18.75 -17.86 -5.65
N LYS A 104 17.78 -18.35 -4.86
CA LYS A 104 17.93 -18.73 -3.44
C LYS A 104 18.41 -17.61 -2.52
N ASN A 105 18.27 -16.36 -2.94
CA ASN A 105 18.56 -15.19 -2.14
C ASN A 105 17.33 -14.79 -1.31
N TYR A 106 17.01 -15.62 -0.33
CA TYR A 106 15.80 -15.51 0.47
C TYR A 106 15.74 -14.23 1.31
N ASP A 107 16.88 -13.76 1.83
CA ASP A 107 16.91 -12.55 2.65
C ASP A 107 16.48 -11.31 1.84
N LYS A 108 17.04 -11.13 0.63
CA LYS A 108 16.64 -10.02 -0.25
C LYS A 108 15.18 -10.12 -0.71
N ALA A 109 14.68 -11.34 -0.95
CA ALA A 109 13.28 -11.54 -1.29
C ALA A 109 12.35 -11.15 -0.12
N ALA A 110 12.69 -11.56 1.10
CA ALA A 110 11.93 -11.24 2.30
C ALA A 110 11.89 -9.72 2.56
N ASP A 111 13.02 -9.02 2.39
CA ASP A 111 13.10 -7.58 2.59
C ASP A 111 12.16 -6.81 1.64
N LEU A 112 12.07 -7.23 0.38
CA LEU A 112 11.16 -6.63 -0.60
C LEU A 112 9.69 -6.75 -0.16
N TYR A 113 9.29 -7.91 0.35
CA TYR A 113 7.93 -8.10 0.86
C TYR A 113 7.68 -7.37 2.18
N LYS A 114 8.66 -7.29 3.08
CA LYS A 114 8.54 -6.51 4.33
C LYS A 114 8.30 -5.02 4.05
N ILE A 115 9.00 -4.44 3.07
CA ILE A 115 8.76 -3.06 2.64
C ILE A 115 7.30 -2.86 2.19
N MET A 116 6.72 -3.84 1.51
CA MET A 116 5.31 -3.79 1.08
C MET A 116 4.32 -3.88 2.24
N GLN A 117 4.67 -4.53 3.36
CA GLN A 117 3.80 -4.60 4.53
C GLN A 117 3.66 -3.24 5.24
N SER A 118 4.73 -2.44 5.23
CA SER A 118 4.78 -1.14 5.92
C SER A 118 4.52 0.07 5.02
N ALA A 119 4.43 -0.11 3.70
CA ALA A 119 4.31 1.00 2.77
C ALA A 119 2.88 1.59 2.75
N SER A 120 2.81 2.92 2.76
CA SER A 120 1.55 3.67 2.73
C SER A 120 0.87 3.59 1.35
N GLY A 121 -0.46 3.64 1.33
CA GLY A 121 -1.25 3.62 0.10
C GLY A 121 -1.34 2.27 -0.62
N ILE A 122 -0.90 1.19 0.03
CA ILE A 122 -1.07 -0.18 -0.47
C ILE A 122 -2.40 -0.75 0.06
N PRO A 123 -3.25 -1.38 -0.77
CA PRO A 123 -4.46 -2.05 -0.30
C PRO A 123 -4.16 -3.14 0.73
N ASP A 124 -5.03 -3.30 1.72
CA ASP A 124 -4.87 -4.27 2.82
C ASP A 124 -4.56 -5.67 2.32
N GLU A 125 -5.30 -6.16 1.32
CA GLU A 125 -5.10 -7.46 0.69
C GLU A 125 -3.68 -7.67 0.15
N MET A 126 -3.08 -6.64 -0.45
CA MET A 126 -1.71 -6.70 -0.95
C MET A 126 -0.70 -6.70 0.20
N ARG A 127 -0.96 -5.96 1.29
CA ARG A 127 -0.11 -6.01 2.50
C ARG A 127 -0.16 -7.40 3.14
N TRP A 128 -1.34 -8.01 3.22
CA TRP A 128 -1.52 -9.36 3.77
C TRP A 128 -0.91 -10.46 2.91
N ARG A 129 -1.04 -10.36 1.58
CA ARG A 129 -0.31 -11.24 0.66
C ARG A 129 1.20 -11.11 0.83
N ALA A 130 1.72 -9.89 1.02
CA ALA A 130 3.15 -9.67 1.29
C ALA A 130 3.57 -10.28 2.65
N ALA A 131 2.73 -10.23 3.67
CA ALA A 131 2.97 -10.91 4.95
C ALA A 131 3.09 -12.43 4.79
N LEU A 132 2.13 -13.06 4.10
CA LEU A 132 2.22 -14.50 3.80
C LEU A 132 3.45 -14.85 2.98
N ASN A 133 3.82 -14.03 1.99
CA ASN A 133 5.00 -14.27 1.18
C ASN A 133 6.30 -14.19 2.00
N VAL A 134 6.38 -13.35 3.04
CA VAL A 134 7.53 -13.38 3.97
C VAL A 134 7.60 -14.74 4.68
N SER A 135 6.48 -15.25 5.19
CA SER A 135 6.42 -16.57 5.83
C SER A 135 6.81 -17.71 4.87
N TYR A 136 6.34 -17.67 3.61
CA TYR A 136 6.75 -18.64 2.59
C TYR A 136 8.25 -18.55 2.27
N VAL A 137 8.82 -17.35 2.21
CA VAL A 137 10.27 -17.19 1.99
C VAL A 137 11.07 -17.74 3.18
N MET A 138 10.61 -17.54 4.42
CA MET A 138 11.22 -18.17 5.60
C MET A 138 11.19 -19.70 5.52
N GLU A 139 10.07 -20.25 5.05
CA GLU A 139 9.95 -21.70 4.85
C GLU A 139 10.92 -22.20 3.78
N LEU A 140 11.00 -21.54 2.63
CA LEU A 140 11.92 -21.88 1.54
C LEU A 140 13.39 -21.80 1.98
N LYS A 141 13.71 -20.88 2.89
CA LYS A 141 15.03 -20.76 3.53
C LYS A 141 15.35 -21.92 4.49
N GLY A 142 14.35 -22.72 4.86
CA GLY A 142 14.47 -23.83 5.80
C GLY A 142 14.21 -23.44 7.26
N GLU A 143 13.79 -22.21 7.53
CA GLU A 143 13.50 -21.71 8.88
C GLU A 143 12.09 -22.13 9.33
N LYS A 144 11.81 -23.44 9.35
CA LYS A 144 10.45 -24.01 9.49
C LYS A 144 9.71 -23.52 10.75
N GLU A 145 10.33 -23.53 11.92
CA GLU A 145 9.70 -23.09 13.17
C GLU A 145 9.32 -21.62 13.13
N LYS A 146 10.20 -20.77 12.57
CA LYS A 146 9.96 -19.34 12.44
C LYS A 146 8.89 -19.06 11.39
N ALA A 147 8.91 -19.78 10.27
CA ALA A 147 7.88 -19.69 9.23
C ALA A 147 6.50 -20.04 9.79
N ALA A 148 6.40 -21.15 10.54
CA ALA A 148 5.15 -21.56 11.18
C ALA A 148 4.64 -20.48 12.16
N ALA A 149 5.51 -19.92 13.01
CA ALA A 149 5.14 -18.84 13.91
C ALA A 149 4.68 -17.58 13.17
N SER A 150 5.36 -17.20 12.09
CA SER A 150 4.99 -16.03 11.28
C SER A 150 3.66 -16.21 10.55
N PHE A 151 3.35 -17.42 10.07
CA PHE A 151 2.02 -17.77 9.56
C PHE A 151 0.93 -17.64 10.64
N VAL A 152 1.18 -18.11 11.86
CA VAL A 152 0.23 -17.99 12.98
C VAL A 152 -0.07 -16.53 13.29
N GLU A 153 0.98 -15.70 13.38
CA GLU A 153 0.83 -14.26 13.66
C GLU A 153 0.04 -13.55 12.55
N THR A 154 0.33 -13.89 11.28
CA THR A 154 -0.41 -13.36 10.13
C THR A 154 -1.88 -13.79 10.17
N GLY A 155 -2.15 -15.07 10.44
CA GLY A 155 -3.50 -15.63 10.50
C GLY A 155 -4.34 -15.16 11.69
N ALA A 156 -3.72 -14.55 12.71
CA ALA A 156 -4.40 -14.00 13.89
C ALA A 156 -4.93 -12.58 13.68
N GLN A 157 -4.60 -11.92 12.57
CA GLN A 157 -5.04 -10.56 12.28
C GLN A 157 -6.57 -10.50 12.08
N SER A 158 -7.24 -9.63 12.83
CA SER A 158 -8.72 -9.59 12.88
C SER A 158 -9.37 -9.18 11.56
N LEU A 159 -8.76 -8.22 10.86
CA LEU A 159 -9.23 -7.67 9.58
C LEU A 159 -8.90 -8.57 8.38
N LEU A 160 -8.23 -9.70 8.61
CA LEU A 160 -7.85 -10.63 7.56
C LEU A 160 -9.10 -11.35 7.03
N SER A 161 -9.21 -11.48 5.71
CA SER A 161 -10.31 -12.27 5.12
C SER A 161 -10.17 -13.75 5.48
N GLU A 162 -11.29 -14.48 5.49
CA GLU A 162 -11.28 -15.92 5.80
C GLU A 162 -10.37 -16.72 4.86
N ALA A 163 -10.24 -16.31 3.59
CA ALA A 163 -9.31 -16.95 2.65
C ALA A 163 -7.86 -16.88 3.12
N PHE A 164 -7.41 -15.70 3.54
CA PHE A 164 -6.05 -15.49 4.05
C PHE A 164 -5.85 -16.15 5.42
N LYS A 165 -6.88 -16.15 6.30
CA LYS A 165 -6.82 -16.86 7.58
C LYS A 165 -6.67 -18.35 7.37
N SER A 166 -7.47 -18.96 6.48
CA SER A 166 -7.37 -20.38 6.17
C SER A 166 -6.03 -20.75 5.56
N GLU A 167 -5.50 -19.94 4.64
CA GLU A 167 -4.17 -20.15 4.03
C GLU A 167 -3.05 -20.13 5.09
N ALA A 168 -3.06 -19.12 5.96
CA ALA A 168 -2.06 -18.95 7.02
C ALA A 168 -2.11 -20.12 8.02
N ASN A 169 -3.30 -20.43 8.53
CA ASN A 169 -3.48 -21.50 9.51
C ASN A 169 -3.18 -22.88 8.92
N TYR A 170 -3.55 -23.13 7.65
CA TYR A 170 -3.17 -24.37 6.96
C TYR A 170 -1.66 -24.49 6.82
N SER A 171 -0.99 -23.42 6.39
CA SER A 171 0.46 -23.42 6.18
C SER A 171 1.21 -23.67 7.49
N ALA A 172 0.81 -22.99 8.57
CA ALA A 172 1.34 -23.27 9.92
C ALA A 172 1.08 -24.73 10.34
N GLY A 173 -0.15 -25.22 10.16
CA GLY A 173 -0.54 -26.58 10.49
C GLY A 173 0.29 -27.64 9.76
N ARG A 174 0.52 -27.46 8.46
CA ARG A 174 1.37 -28.34 7.65
C ARG A 174 2.81 -28.36 8.17
N ILE A 175 3.40 -27.19 8.41
CA ILE A 175 4.78 -27.13 8.91
C ILE A 175 4.88 -27.80 10.29
N TYR A 176 3.92 -27.58 11.20
CA TYR A 176 3.94 -28.26 12.49
C TYR A 176 3.79 -29.78 12.38
N ALA A 177 3.02 -30.28 11.41
CA ALA A 177 2.92 -31.71 11.14
C ALA A 177 4.26 -32.29 10.63
N GLU A 178 4.96 -31.56 9.74
CA GLU A 178 6.30 -31.94 9.29
C GLU A 178 7.31 -31.97 10.44
N LEU A 179 7.20 -31.04 11.39
CA LEU A 179 8.00 -30.98 12.61
C LEU A 179 7.54 -31.99 13.69
N LYS A 180 6.61 -32.88 13.37
CA LYS A 180 6.03 -33.88 14.29
C LYS A 180 5.35 -33.30 15.54
N ASN A 181 5.01 -32.00 15.51
CA ASN A 181 4.22 -31.36 16.54
C ASN A 181 2.73 -31.50 16.23
N ASN A 182 2.21 -32.72 16.37
CA ASN A 182 0.83 -33.04 16.00
C ASN A 182 -0.22 -32.25 16.80
N SER A 183 0.11 -31.82 18.02
CA SER A 183 -0.75 -30.96 18.84
C SER A 183 -0.96 -29.60 18.17
N LYS A 184 0.12 -28.88 17.86
CA LYS A 184 0.04 -27.58 17.16
C LYS A 184 -0.50 -27.74 15.75
N ALA A 185 -0.11 -28.80 15.04
CA ALA A 185 -0.64 -29.10 13.72
C ALA A 185 -2.17 -29.20 13.76
N SER A 186 -2.71 -30.02 14.67
CA SER A 186 -4.15 -30.19 14.84
C SER A 186 -4.87 -28.90 15.21
N GLU A 187 -4.28 -28.08 16.08
CA GLU A 187 -4.84 -26.79 16.46
C GLU A 187 -5.04 -25.88 15.23
N PHE A 188 -3.99 -25.67 14.45
CA PHE A 188 -4.05 -24.73 13.33
C PHE A 188 -4.80 -25.30 12.12
N LEU A 189 -4.75 -26.61 11.88
CA LEU A 189 -5.57 -27.24 10.83
C LEU A 189 -7.07 -27.12 11.14
N LYS A 190 -7.49 -27.24 12.40
CA LYS A 190 -8.89 -26.99 12.80
C LYS A 190 -9.31 -25.54 12.56
N LYS A 191 -8.42 -24.57 12.85
CA LYS A 191 -8.67 -23.15 12.56
C LYS A 191 -8.79 -22.87 11.05
N ALA A 192 -8.02 -23.57 10.22
CA ALA A 192 -8.09 -23.45 8.77
C ALA A 192 -9.36 -24.08 8.16
N ALA A 193 -9.82 -25.19 8.75
CA ALA A 193 -10.98 -25.98 8.32
C ALA A 193 -12.33 -25.33 8.65
N VAL A 194 -12.53 -24.07 8.26
CA VAL A 194 -13.78 -23.35 8.46
C VAL A 194 -14.92 -24.05 7.70
N SER A 195 -15.99 -24.42 8.41
CA SER A 195 -17.07 -25.27 7.89
C SER A 195 -18.06 -24.55 6.98
N SER A 196 -18.13 -23.22 7.03
CA SER A 196 -19.15 -22.41 6.34
C SER A 196 -18.78 -21.97 4.92
N VAL A 197 -17.52 -22.12 4.50
CA VAL A 197 -17.05 -21.62 3.19
C VAL A 197 -16.56 -22.78 2.34
N ALA A 198 -17.47 -23.45 1.64
CA ALA A 198 -17.15 -24.60 0.79
C ALA A 198 -16.52 -24.21 -0.57
N GLN A 199 -16.67 -22.96 -1.00
CA GLN A 199 -16.24 -22.49 -2.33
C GLN A 199 -15.15 -21.41 -2.23
N GLY A 200 -14.30 -21.32 -3.26
CA GLY A 200 -13.22 -20.35 -3.33
C GLY A 200 -11.97 -20.71 -2.51
N ALA A 201 -11.06 -19.75 -2.34
CA ALA A 201 -9.75 -19.97 -1.73
C ALA A 201 -9.84 -20.46 -0.27
N ALA A 202 -10.76 -19.92 0.54
CA ALA A 202 -10.96 -20.38 1.92
C ALA A 202 -11.39 -21.86 1.96
N GLY A 203 -12.31 -22.27 1.08
CA GLY A 203 -12.75 -23.66 0.97
C GLY A 203 -11.65 -24.60 0.50
N PHE A 204 -10.81 -24.16 -0.46
CA PHE A 204 -9.63 -24.92 -0.89
C PHE A 204 -8.70 -25.22 0.29
N TRP A 205 -8.26 -24.20 1.03
CA TRP A 205 -7.36 -24.36 2.17
C TRP A 205 -8.01 -25.14 3.32
N GLY A 206 -9.30 -24.91 3.58
CA GLY A 206 -10.06 -25.66 4.57
C GLY A 206 -10.16 -27.15 4.26
N ASN A 207 -10.34 -27.51 2.98
CA ASN A 207 -10.37 -28.91 2.56
C ASN A 207 -8.98 -29.57 2.66
N GLN A 208 -7.91 -28.87 2.28
CA GLN A 208 -6.54 -29.36 2.49
C GLN A 208 -6.25 -29.57 3.99
N ALA A 209 -6.75 -28.68 4.84
CA ALA A 209 -6.60 -28.79 6.29
C ALA A 209 -7.32 -30.01 6.86
N LYS A 210 -8.56 -30.28 6.43
CA LYS A 210 -9.31 -31.49 6.81
C LYS A 210 -8.58 -32.76 6.42
N MET A 211 -8.11 -32.85 5.18
CA MET A 211 -7.38 -34.01 4.68
C MET A 211 -6.09 -34.28 5.46
N LEU A 212 -5.34 -33.22 5.80
CA LEU A 212 -4.13 -33.38 6.60
C LEU A 212 -4.45 -33.74 8.06
N LEU A 213 -5.50 -33.15 8.63
CA LEU A 213 -5.97 -33.46 9.99
C LEU A 213 -6.31 -34.94 10.13
N GLU A 214 -7.06 -35.50 9.18
CA GLU A 214 -7.38 -36.94 9.15
C GLU A 214 -6.11 -37.80 9.16
N ARG A 215 -5.12 -37.47 8.31
CA ARG A 215 -3.86 -38.22 8.24
C ARG A 215 -3.10 -38.20 9.57
N ILE A 216 -2.93 -37.04 10.19
CA ILE A 216 -2.18 -36.95 11.46
C ILE A 216 -2.91 -37.58 12.64
N THR A 217 -4.24 -37.72 12.57
CA THR A 217 -5.04 -38.40 13.60
C THR A 217 -5.07 -39.93 13.45
N LEU A 218 -4.85 -40.43 12.23
CA LEU A 218 -4.83 -41.86 11.94
C LEU A 218 -3.44 -42.48 12.08
N GLU A 219 -2.37 -41.68 12.07
CA GLU A 219 -1.02 -42.15 12.42
C GLU A 219 -0.99 -42.52 13.92
N PRO A 220 -0.79 -43.80 14.29
CA PRO A 220 -0.65 -44.16 15.69
C PRO A 220 0.56 -43.42 16.26
N THR A 221 0.36 -42.71 17.37
CA THR A 221 1.44 -42.11 18.16
C THR A 221 2.41 -43.22 18.54
N LYS A 222 3.48 -43.39 17.76
CA LYS A 222 4.62 -44.19 18.17
C LYS A 222 5.30 -43.41 19.30
N ASN A 223 4.91 -43.76 20.52
CA ASN A 223 5.65 -43.42 21.74
C ASN A 223 7.05 -44.03 21.69
#